data_AF-A0A2G6GZ41-F1
#
_entry.id   AF-A0A2G6GZ41-F1
#
_cell.length_a   1.000
_cell.length_b   1.000
_cell.length_c   1.000
_cell.angle_alpha   90.00
_cell.angle_beta   90.00
_cell.angle_gamma   90.00
#
_symmetry.space_group_name_H-M   'P 1'
#
loop_
_entity.id
_entity.type
_entity.pdbx_description
1 polymer ?
#
loop_
_entity_poly.entity_id
_entity_poly.type
_entity_poly.pdbx_seq_one_letter_code
_entity_poly.pdbx_strand_id
1 'polypeptide(L)'
;MMLAVGVSIVTSMVSFAQSSVVVEPGLNTIQAAMADHPGDTLILQKGKEYVVSESIEITQPTVIMGQPYERDGSGDPPAVIRGSADPGQEEDF
;
A
#
# COMPACT_ATOMS: atom_id res chain seq x y z
N MET A 1 -18.14 -30.59 -44.39
CA MET A 1 -17.51 -31.00 -43.11
C MET A 1 -16.32 -30.08 -42.89
N MET A 2 -16.45 -29.15 -41.94
CA MET A 2 -15.72 -29.10 -40.65
C MET A 2 -14.33 -28.47 -40.80
N LEU A 3 -13.86 -27.51 -40.00
CA LEU A 3 -14.39 -26.77 -38.85
C LEU A 3 -13.48 -25.53 -38.73
N ALA A 4 -14.01 -24.31 -38.66
CA ALA A 4 -13.21 -23.14 -38.31
C ALA A 4 -13.02 -23.14 -36.79
N VAL A 5 -11.81 -23.46 -36.32
CA VAL A 5 -11.46 -23.42 -34.90
C VAL A 5 -11.25 -21.96 -34.50
N GLY A 6 -12.31 -21.33 -34.00
CA GLY A 6 -12.24 -20.02 -33.37
C GLY A 6 -11.57 -20.14 -32.01
N VAL A 7 -10.31 -19.73 -31.92
CA VAL A 7 -9.60 -19.56 -30.64
C VAL A 7 -10.25 -18.36 -29.92
N SER A 8 -11.17 -18.64 -29.00
CA SER A 8 -11.67 -17.65 -28.05
C SER A 8 -10.63 -17.43 -26.98
N ILE A 9 -9.78 -16.42 -27.17
CA ILE A 9 -8.94 -15.90 -26.10
C ILE A 9 -9.89 -15.17 -25.14
N VAL A 10 -10.26 -15.83 -24.04
CA VAL A 10 -10.97 -15.19 -22.93
C VAL A 10 -9.94 -14.30 -22.24
N THR A 11 -9.80 -13.08 -22.76
CA THR A 11 -9.06 -12.02 -22.06
C THR A 11 -9.91 -11.62 -20.87
N SER A 12 -9.72 -12.31 -19.75
CA SER A 12 -10.31 -11.94 -18.48
C SER A 12 -9.90 -10.49 -18.18
N MET A 13 -10.83 -9.56 -18.37
CA MET A 13 -10.65 -8.19 -17.94
C MET A 13 -10.60 -8.22 -16.41
N VAL A 14 -9.38 -8.17 -15.84
CA VAL A 14 -9.21 -7.94 -14.41
C VAL A 14 -9.73 -6.52 -14.15
N SER A 15 -10.93 -6.44 -13.58
CA SER A 15 -11.52 -5.17 -13.19
C SER A 15 -10.90 -4.78 -11.84
N PHE A 16 -9.95 -3.84 -11.87
CA PHE A 16 -9.41 -3.21 -10.66
C PHE A 16 -10.39 -2.14 -10.20
N ALA A 17 -11.46 -2.51 -9.52
CA ALA A 17 -12.18 -1.58 -8.68
C ALA A 17 -11.33 -1.33 -7.43
N GLN A 18 -10.23 -0.59 -7.58
CA GLN A 18 -9.30 -0.30 -6.50
C GLN A 18 -9.93 0.80 -5.64
N SER A 19 -10.38 0.46 -4.44
CA SER A 19 -10.96 1.44 -3.52
C SER A 19 -9.84 2.10 -2.70
N SER A 20 -10.16 3.18 -1.96
CA SER A 20 -9.17 3.91 -1.17
C SER A 20 -9.54 3.92 0.30
N VAL A 21 -8.56 3.68 1.17
CA VAL A 21 -8.74 3.62 2.63
C VAL A 21 -7.76 4.59 3.30
N VAL A 22 -8.25 5.43 4.21
CA VAL A 22 -7.39 6.28 5.05
C VAL A 22 -6.88 5.45 6.21
N VAL A 23 -5.56 5.43 6.41
CA VAL A 23 -4.93 4.64 7.47
C VAL A 23 -4.70 5.50 8.70
N GLU A 24 -5.13 5.02 9.86
CA GLU A 24 -4.84 5.65 11.14
C GLU A 24 -3.36 5.45 11.53
N PRO A 25 -2.69 6.45 12.10
CA PRO A 25 -1.30 6.33 12.50
C PRO A 25 -1.11 5.44 13.71
N GLY A 26 0.04 4.78 13.78
CA GLY A 26 0.37 3.90 14.89
C GLY A 26 1.37 2.81 14.53
N LEU A 27 1.53 1.86 15.46
CA LEU A 27 2.35 0.66 15.28
C LEU A 27 1.59 -0.36 14.43
N ASN A 28 2.22 -0.82 13.36
CA ASN A 28 1.76 -1.85 12.43
C ASN A 28 0.38 -1.59 11.77
N THR A 29 -0.10 -0.34 11.78
CA THR A 29 -1.40 0.02 11.23
C THR A 29 -1.43 -0.05 9.70
N ILE A 30 -0.29 0.15 9.03
CA ILE A 30 -0.16 -0.05 7.58
C ILE A 30 -0.33 -1.54 7.25
N GLN A 31 0.32 -2.43 8.00
CA GLN A 31 0.19 -3.87 7.81
C GLN A 31 -1.23 -4.36 8.10
N ALA A 32 -1.86 -3.86 9.18
CA ALA A 32 -3.26 -4.15 9.47
C ALA A 32 -4.18 -3.70 8.31
N ALA A 33 -3.99 -2.49 7.79
CA ALA A 33 -4.79 -1.98 6.67
C ALA A 33 -4.58 -2.80 5.39
N MET A 34 -3.37 -3.29 5.12
CA MET A 34 -3.10 -4.19 3.99
C MET A 34 -3.78 -5.56 4.13
N ALA A 35 -3.91 -6.07 5.35
CA ALA A 35 -4.58 -7.34 5.62
C ALA A 35 -6.11 -7.22 5.53
N ASP A 36 -6.67 -6.12 6.04
CA ASP A 36 -8.12 -5.86 6.05
C ASP A 36 -8.64 -5.40 4.68
N HIS A 37 -7.80 -4.72 3.90
CA HIS A 37 -8.13 -4.14 2.59
C HIS A 37 -7.11 -4.54 1.52
N PRO A 38 -7.00 -5.84 1.19
CA PRO A 38 -6.01 -6.31 0.24
C PRO A 38 -6.31 -5.73 -1.15
N GLY A 39 -5.27 -5.21 -1.81
CA GLY A 39 -5.36 -4.65 -3.15
C GLY A 39 -5.81 -3.19 -3.23
N ASP A 40 -6.30 -2.61 -2.13
CA ASP A 40 -6.77 -1.23 -2.11
C ASP A 40 -5.61 -0.20 -2.11
N THR A 41 -5.97 1.07 -2.27
CA THR A 41 -5.03 2.18 -2.11
C THR A 41 -5.09 2.71 -0.67
N LEU A 42 -3.97 2.62 0.04
CA LEU A 42 -3.81 3.14 1.39
C LEU A 42 -3.39 4.60 1.36
N ILE A 43 -4.12 5.46 2.07
CA ILE A 43 -3.86 6.90 2.18
C ILE A 43 -3.34 7.22 3.58
N LEU A 44 -2.08 7.64 3.66
CA LEU A 44 -1.41 8.04 4.88
C LEU A 44 -1.66 9.51 5.19
N GLN A 45 -2.04 9.80 6.43
CA GLN A 45 -2.38 11.15 6.89
C GLN A 45 -1.13 12.02 7.01
N LYS A 46 -1.23 13.29 6.58
CA LYS A 46 -0.15 14.28 6.71
C LYS A 46 0.21 14.53 8.19
N GLY A 47 1.49 14.81 8.44
CA GLY A 47 2.03 15.11 9.77
C GLY A 47 1.98 13.94 10.75
N LYS A 48 1.67 12.73 10.27
CA LYS A 48 1.57 11.53 11.11
C LYS A 48 2.74 10.58 10.90
N GLU A 49 2.99 9.78 11.94
CA GLU A 49 4.03 8.77 11.98
C GLU A 49 3.42 7.37 12.03
N TYR A 50 3.97 6.49 11.21
CA TYR A 50 3.60 5.08 11.12
C TYR A 50 4.84 4.24 11.41
N VAL A 51 4.73 3.32 12.36
CA VAL A 51 5.85 2.45 12.75
C VAL A 51 5.58 1.04 12.24
N VAL A 52 6.51 0.51 11.45
CA VAL A 52 6.45 -0.83 10.86
C VAL A 52 7.50 -1.67 11.57
N SER A 53 7.06 -2.63 12.39
CA SER A 53 7.95 -3.55 13.12
C SER A 53 7.85 -5.00 12.70
N GLU A 54 6.81 -5.34 11.95
CA GLU A 54 6.53 -6.70 11.53
C GLU A 54 6.51 -6.79 10.01
N SER A 55 7.08 -7.88 9.48
CA SER A 55 6.92 -8.25 8.09
C SER A 55 5.50 -8.76 7.84
N ILE A 56 4.98 -8.48 6.65
CA ILE A 56 3.70 -8.98 6.18
C ILE A 56 3.84 -9.48 4.75
N GLU A 57 3.11 -10.56 4.45
CA GLU A 57 3.03 -11.09 3.10
C GLU A 57 2.03 -10.28 2.27
N ILE A 58 2.48 -9.78 1.12
CA ILE A 58 1.64 -9.04 0.17
C ILE A 58 1.07 -10.03 -0.84
N THR A 59 -0.21 -10.37 -0.69
CA THR A 59 -0.91 -11.32 -1.56
C THR A 59 -1.59 -10.65 -2.76
N GLN A 60 -1.79 -9.33 -2.70
CA GLN A 60 -2.40 -8.53 -3.77
C GLN A 60 -1.67 -7.19 -3.95
N PRO A 61 -1.59 -6.65 -5.19
CA PRO A 61 -0.93 -5.36 -5.45
C PRO A 61 -1.60 -4.22 -4.69
N THR A 62 -0.89 -3.62 -3.73
CA THR A 62 -1.40 -2.51 -2.91
C THR A 62 -0.64 -1.24 -3.27
N VAL A 63 -1.36 -0.10 -3.35
CA VAL A 63 -0.74 1.22 -3.56
C VAL A 63 -0.75 1.98 -2.24
N ILE A 64 0.37 2.57 -1.85
CA ILE A 64 0.47 3.40 -0.64
C ILE A 64 0.77 4.83 -1.08
N MET A 65 -0.07 5.79 -0.66
CA MET A 65 0.07 7.21 -0.98
C MET A 65 -0.02 8.06 0.28
N GLY A 66 0.72 9.17 0.32
CA GLY A 66 0.46 10.23 1.29
C GLY A 66 -0.71 11.12 0.86
N GLN A 67 -1.41 11.71 1.82
CA GLN A 67 -2.35 12.80 1.52
C GLN A 67 -1.62 13.93 0.75
N PRO A 68 -2.26 14.52 -0.26
CA PRO A 68 -1.66 15.57 -1.07
C PRO A 68 -1.33 16.81 -0.22
N TYR A 69 -0.16 17.42 -0.46
CA TYR A 69 0.21 18.72 0.13
C TYR A 69 -0.49 19.85 -0.61
N GLU A 70 -1.04 20.79 0.15
CA GLU A 70 -1.36 22.12 -0.39
C GLU A 70 -0.05 22.86 -0.65
N ARG A 71 0.12 23.39 -1.87
CA ARG A 71 1.36 24.00 -2.38
C ARG A 71 1.71 25.32 -1.68
N ASP A 72 0.82 25.76 -0.81
CA ASP A 72 0.68 27.07 -0.20
C ASP A 72 1.67 27.30 0.97
N GLY A 73 2.51 26.32 1.26
CA GLY A 73 3.67 26.47 2.15
C GLY A 73 3.34 26.50 3.65
N SER A 74 2.09 26.26 4.04
CA SER A 74 1.64 26.17 5.45
C SER A 74 1.23 24.75 5.88
N GLY A 75 1.43 23.75 5.02
CA GLY A 75 0.95 22.40 5.23
C GLY A 75 1.76 21.59 6.24
N ASP A 76 1.07 20.75 7.02
CA ASP A 76 1.69 19.71 7.84
C ASP A 76 2.75 18.92 7.05
N PRO A 77 3.83 18.48 7.71
CA PRO A 77 4.91 17.75 7.04
C PRO A 77 4.41 16.43 6.44
N PRO A 78 5.21 15.78 5.59
CA PRO A 78 4.81 14.51 5.03
C PRO A 78 4.55 13.43 6.07
N ALA A 79 3.67 12.49 5.70
CA ALA A 79 3.54 11.25 6.45
C ALA A 79 4.90 10.54 6.49
N VAL A 80 5.30 10.06 7.67
CA VAL A 80 6.59 9.38 7.86
C VAL A 80 6.32 7.91 8.17
N ILE A 81 6.95 7.02 7.41
CA ILE A 81 7.00 5.59 7.70
C ILE A 81 8.38 5.29 8.30
N ARG A 82 8.39 4.78 9.53
CA ARG A 82 9.61 4.30 10.18
C ARG A 82 9.60 2.78 10.23
N GLY A 83 10.63 2.16 9.67
CA GLY A 83 10.97 0.81 10.07
C GLY A 83 11.50 0.83 11.50
N SER A 84 11.08 -0.11 12.35
CA SER A 84 11.89 -0.42 13.52
C SER A 84 13.13 -1.15 13.01
N ALA A 85 14.21 -0.40 12.76
CA ALA A 85 15.52 -1.02 12.78
C ALA A 85 15.68 -1.61 14.17
N ASP A 86 15.84 -2.93 14.26
CA ASP A 86 16.33 -3.55 15.48
C ASP A 86 17.70 -2.89 15.76
N PRO A 87 17.87 -2.11 16.85
CA PRO A 87 19.11 -1.38 17.10
C PRO A 87 20.32 -2.31 17.37
N GLY A 88 20.15 -3.63 17.27
CA GLY A 88 21.21 -4.64 17.38
C GLY A 88 21.83 -5.13 16.06
N GLN A 89 21.41 -4.63 14.89
CA GLN A 89 22.01 -4.99 13.60
C GLN A 89 22.57 -3.77 12.87
N GLU A 90 23.50 -3.06 13.51
CA GLU A 90 24.53 -2.36 12.75
C GLU A 90 25.49 -3.47 12.26
N GLU A 91 25.34 -3.86 10.99
CA GLU A 91 26.27 -4.79 10.34
C GLU A 91 27.67 -4.16 10.35
N ASP A 92 28.57 -4.71 11.16
CA ASP A 92 30.02 -4.59 11.03
C ASP A 92 30.39 -4.97 9.58
N PHE A 93 30.69 -3.97 8.74
CA PHE A 93 31.27 -4.13 7.40
C PHE A 93 32.76 -3.80 7.40
#